data_AF-A0A840RGW6-F1
#
_entry.id   AF-A0A840RGW6-F1
#
_cell.length_a   1.000
_cell.length_b   1.000
_cell.length_c   1.000
_cell.angle_alpha   90.00
_cell.angle_beta   90.00
_cell.angle_gamma   90.00
#
_symmetry.space_group_name_H-M   'P 1'
#
loop_
_entity.id
_entity.type
_entity.pdbx_description
1 polymer ?
#
loop_
_entity_poly.entity_id
_entity_poly.type
_entity_poly.pdbx_seq_one_letter_code
_entity_poly.pdbx_strand_id
1 'polypeptide(L)'
;MMASPFTFYRGSAIIQAHDLAGTPDSGLQLQICGDAHLSNFGGFATPERNLLFDLNDFDETHPGPWEWDLKRLTASLTVAARHLGHGKNKAREAAYEAAVSYQENMAKYALMEPLDIWYERITFDRLIEITTTDTGRKLVKAAIEKAGRRTAAELLPKLGV
;
A
#
# COMPACT_ATOMS: atom_id res chain seq x y z
N MET A 1 -7.25 16.30 -18.73
CA MET A 1 -8.15 16.49 -17.56
C MET A 1 -7.48 15.86 -16.34
N MET A 2 -7.23 16.61 -15.26
CA MET A 2 -6.98 15.96 -13.96
C MET A 2 -8.33 15.56 -13.37
N ALA A 3 -8.63 14.25 -13.36
CA ALA A 3 -9.90 13.74 -12.86
C ALA A 3 -10.08 13.96 -11.34
N SER A 4 -8.98 13.94 -10.56
CA SER A 4 -8.95 14.31 -9.14
C SER A 4 -7.51 14.57 -8.66
N PRO A 5 -7.30 15.26 -7.51
CA PRO A 5 -6.00 15.35 -6.86
C PRO A 5 -5.39 13.97 -6.54
N PHE A 6 -6.24 12.99 -6.23
CA PHE A 6 -5.82 11.63 -5.95
C PHE A 6 -5.28 10.91 -7.21
N THR A 7 -5.93 11.11 -8.35
CA THR A 7 -5.44 10.61 -9.65
C THR A 7 -4.12 11.26 -10.05
N PHE A 8 -3.95 12.56 -9.81
CA PHE A 8 -2.69 13.25 -10.06
C PHE A 8 -1.56 12.67 -9.20
N TYR A 9 -1.81 12.53 -7.89
CA TYR A 9 -0.82 12.03 -6.94
C TYR A 9 -0.33 10.61 -7.29
N ARG A 10 -1.25 9.75 -7.75
CA ARG A 10 -0.93 8.42 -8.27
C ARG A 10 0.09 8.49 -9.42
N GLY A 11 -0.13 9.34 -10.42
CA GLY A 11 0.78 9.46 -11.57
C GLY A 11 2.03 10.33 -11.35
N SER A 12 2.34 10.74 -10.12
CA SER A 12 3.39 11.72 -9.84
C SER A 12 4.53 11.18 -8.94
N ALA A 13 4.90 9.91 -9.08
CA ALA A 13 6.00 9.30 -8.33
C ALA A 13 7.32 10.07 -8.47
N ILE A 14 7.67 10.42 -9.71
CA ILE A 14 8.89 11.19 -10.01
C ILE A 14 8.93 12.57 -9.37
N ILE A 15 7.76 13.25 -9.25
CA ILE A 15 7.68 14.56 -8.61
C ILE A 15 8.00 14.43 -7.12
N GLN A 16 7.44 13.42 -6.46
CA GLN A 16 7.75 13.15 -5.07
C GLN A 16 9.22 12.79 -4.87
N ALA A 17 9.78 11.93 -5.72
CA ALA A 17 11.19 11.57 -5.64
C ALA A 17 12.08 12.82 -5.71
N HIS A 18 11.78 13.74 -6.62
CA HIS A 18 12.46 15.03 -6.71
C HIS A 18 12.30 15.87 -5.44
N ASP A 19 11.08 15.99 -4.90
CA ASP A 19 10.80 16.75 -3.68
C ASP A 19 11.51 16.15 -2.44
N LEU A 20 11.66 14.83 -2.38
CA LEU A 20 12.29 14.12 -1.26
C LEU A 20 13.81 14.02 -1.37
N ALA A 21 14.39 14.17 -2.57
CA ALA A 21 15.83 14.03 -2.82
C ALA A 21 16.70 14.94 -1.96
N GLY A 22 16.19 16.11 -1.55
CA GLY A 22 16.88 17.05 -0.67
C GLY A 22 16.54 16.93 0.81
N THR A 23 15.68 15.98 1.20
CA THR A 23 15.25 15.83 2.60
C THR A 23 16.17 14.89 3.38
N PRO A 24 16.34 15.07 4.70
CA PRO A 24 17.08 14.12 5.51
C PRO A 24 16.48 12.71 5.45
N ASP A 25 17.36 11.72 5.43
CA ASP A 25 17.06 10.29 5.52
C ASP A 25 18.02 9.59 6.51
N SER A 26 17.74 8.33 6.82
CA SER A 26 18.55 7.52 7.76
C SER A 26 19.88 7.03 7.19
N GLY A 27 20.18 7.29 5.91
CA GLY A 27 21.31 6.72 5.19
C GLY A 27 21.13 5.25 4.77
N LEU A 28 19.98 4.64 5.09
CA LEU A 28 19.68 3.25 4.73
C LEU A 28 19.14 3.17 3.30
N GLN A 29 19.97 2.67 2.38
CA GLN A 29 19.62 2.46 0.97
C GLN A 29 19.12 1.03 0.75
N LEU A 30 17.90 0.89 0.22
CA LEU A 30 17.25 -0.39 -0.05
C LEU A 30 16.61 -0.35 -1.45
N GLN A 31 16.25 -1.52 -2.00
CA GLN A 31 15.34 -1.55 -3.14
C GLN A 31 13.93 -1.20 -2.64
N ILE A 32 13.44 -0.02 -2.99
CA ILE A 32 12.11 0.46 -2.61
C ILE A 32 11.10 0.23 -3.74
N CYS A 33 9.80 0.22 -3.41
CA CYS A 33 8.74 0.20 -4.41
C CYS A 33 8.79 1.43 -5.30
N GLY A 34 9.07 2.62 -4.73
CA GLY A 34 9.10 3.88 -5.45
C GLY A 34 7.70 4.47 -5.70
N ASP A 35 6.68 3.61 -5.84
CA ASP A 35 5.28 3.98 -6.04
C ASP A 35 4.32 3.46 -4.93
N ALA A 36 4.77 3.43 -3.67
CA ALA A 36 3.96 2.94 -2.54
C ALA A 36 2.80 3.88 -2.15
N HIS A 37 1.69 3.89 -2.88
CA HIS A 37 0.50 4.70 -2.58
C HIS A 37 -0.76 3.85 -2.35
N LEU A 38 -1.78 4.40 -1.70
CA LEU A 38 -3.02 3.70 -1.34
C LEU A 38 -3.65 2.87 -2.49
N SER A 39 -3.63 3.36 -3.72
CA SER A 39 -4.21 2.62 -4.87
C SER A 39 -3.37 1.46 -5.41
N ASN A 40 -2.12 1.29 -4.94
CA ASN A 40 -1.27 0.15 -5.29
C ASN A 40 -1.41 -0.99 -4.27
N PHE A 41 -2.08 -0.73 -3.13
CA PHE A 41 -2.51 -1.77 -2.21
C PHE A 41 -3.82 -2.39 -2.67
N GLY A 42 -3.93 -3.71 -2.55
CA GLY A 42 -5.08 -4.43 -3.08
C GLY A 42 -5.00 -5.92 -2.82
N GLY A 43 -6.08 -6.61 -3.16
CA GLY A 43 -6.21 -8.04 -3.02
C GLY A 43 -5.78 -8.83 -4.25
N PHE A 44 -5.10 -9.95 -4.03
CA PHE A 44 -4.74 -10.92 -5.07
C PHE A 44 -4.92 -12.34 -4.58
N ALA A 45 -5.25 -13.22 -5.53
CA ALA A 45 -5.32 -14.66 -5.31
C ALA A 45 -3.94 -15.29 -5.57
N THR A 46 -3.43 -16.03 -4.60
CA THR A 46 -2.22 -16.84 -4.79
C THR A 46 -2.56 -18.16 -5.50
N PRO A 47 -1.58 -18.83 -6.14
CA PRO A 47 -1.79 -20.15 -6.74
C PRO A 47 -2.34 -21.19 -5.76
N GLU A 48 -1.98 -21.07 -4.48
CA GLU A 48 -2.46 -21.92 -3.38
C GLU A 48 -3.89 -21.59 -2.92
N ARG A 49 -4.59 -20.70 -3.65
CA ARG A 49 -5.98 -20.25 -3.36
C ARG A 49 -6.11 -19.42 -2.09
N ASN A 50 -5.04 -18.76 -1.67
CA ASN A 50 -5.13 -17.75 -0.61
C ASN A 50 -5.50 -16.39 -1.20
N LEU A 51 -6.30 -15.60 -0.50
CA LEU A 51 -6.51 -14.19 -0.83
C LEU A 51 -5.65 -13.35 0.11
N LEU A 52 -4.71 -12.62 -0.46
CA LEU A 52 -3.76 -11.78 0.27
C LEU A 52 -4.01 -10.30 -0.06
N PHE A 53 -3.74 -9.44 0.91
CA PHE A 53 -3.70 -7.99 0.73
C PHE A 53 -2.26 -7.52 0.81
N ASP A 54 -1.78 -6.91 -0.27
CA ASP A 54 -0.40 -6.44 -0.37
C ASP A 54 -0.29 -5.35 -1.46
N LEU A 55 0.92 -4.85 -1.63
CA LEU A 55 1.34 -3.99 -2.71
C LEU A 55 1.40 -4.78 -4.03
N ASN A 56 0.82 -4.23 -5.10
CA ASN A 56 0.59 -4.97 -6.35
C ASN A 56 1.50 -4.60 -7.52
N ASP A 57 2.28 -3.52 -7.42
CA ASP A 57 3.06 -3.00 -8.55
C ASP A 57 4.51 -2.73 -8.16
N PHE A 58 5.44 -3.30 -8.93
CA PHE A 58 6.88 -3.29 -8.69
C PHE A 58 7.67 -2.99 -9.96
N ASP A 59 7.01 -2.52 -11.02
CA ASP A 59 7.65 -2.10 -12.27
C ASP A 59 8.46 -0.80 -12.12
N GLU A 60 8.13 0.04 -11.14
CA GLU A 60 8.82 1.30 -10.80
C GLU A 60 9.82 1.20 -9.63
N THR A 61 10.28 -0.01 -9.27
CA THR A 61 11.22 -0.15 -8.13
C THR A 61 12.55 0.56 -8.36
N HIS A 62 13.09 1.18 -7.30
CA HIS A 62 14.30 2.00 -7.38
C HIS A 62 15.18 1.81 -6.13
N PRO A 63 16.52 1.89 -6.21
CA PRO A 63 17.37 1.97 -5.02
C PRO A 63 17.19 3.32 -4.31
N GLY A 64 16.75 3.34 -3.06
CA GLY A 64 16.51 4.59 -2.35
C GLY A 64 16.30 4.43 -0.85
N PRO A 65 16.11 5.55 -0.14
CA PRO A 65 15.73 5.53 1.27
C PRO A 65 14.33 4.94 1.44
N TRP A 66 14.18 3.96 2.33
CA TRP A 66 12.89 3.31 2.61
C TRP A 66 11.80 4.28 3.07
N GLU A 67 12.20 5.42 3.65
CA GLU A 67 11.31 6.48 4.10
C GLU A 67 10.49 7.06 2.96
N TRP A 68 10.96 6.95 1.71
CA TRP A 68 10.25 7.48 0.55
C TRP A 68 8.94 6.73 0.30
N ASP A 69 8.93 5.41 0.45
CA ASP A 69 7.70 4.61 0.33
C ASP A 69 6.71 4.96 1.44
N LEU A 70 7.18 5.07 2.70
CA LEU A 70 6.29 5.44 3.81
C LEU A 70 5.74 6.87 3.67
N LYS A 71 6.59 7.82 3.25
CA LYS A 71 6.17 9.21 2.95
C LYS A 71 5.16 9.22 1.79
N ARG A 72 5.34 8.38 0.76
CA ARG A 72 4.39 8.24 -0.35
C ARG A 72 3.03 7.74 0.13
N LEU A 73 3.04 6.68 0.94
CA LEU A 73 1.82 6.06 1.43
C LEU A 73 1.03 7.03 2.29
N THR A 74 1.69 7.68 3.26
CA THR A 74 1.05 8.62 4.20
C THR A 74 0.52 9.87 3.51
N ALA A 75 1.23 10.41 2.51
CA ALA A 75 0.74 11.50 1.68
C ALA A 75 -0.46 11.07 0.82
N SER A 76 -0.45 9.85 0.25
CA SER A 76 -1.58 9.31 -0.50
C SER A 76 -2.86 9.20 0.34
N LEU A 77 -2.74 8.75 1.59
CA LEU A 77 -3.85 8.67 2.55
C LEU A 77 -4.40 10.05 2.87
N THR A 78 -3.51 11.04 3.04
CA THR A 78 -3.91 12.43 3.27
C THR A 78 -4.66 13.01 2.07
N VAL A 79 -4.19 12.78 0.84
CA VAL A 79 -4.83 13.23 -0.39
C VAL A 79 -6.18 12.54 -0.58
N ALA A 80 -6.25 11.22 -0.36
CA ALA A 80 -7.49 10.44 -0.44
C ALA A 80 -8.53 10.93 0.57
N ALA A 81 -8.14 11.11 1.84
CA ALA A 81 -9.04 11.58 2.89
C ALA A 81 -9.64 12.95 2.55
N ARG A 82 -8.81 13.88 2.06
CA ARG A 82 -9.26 15.20 1.60
C ARG A 82 -10.18 15.11 0.39
N HIS A 83 -9.85 14.25 -0.57
CA HIS A 83 -10.68 14.05 -1.78
C HIS A 83 -12.07 13.50 -1.43
N LEU A 84 -12.17 12.64 -0.42
CA LEU A 84 -13.42 12.09 0.11
C LEU A 84 -14.19 13.06 1.02
N GLY A 85 -13.70 14.29 1.20
CA GLY A 85 -14.36 15.31 2.02
C GLY A 85 -14.13 15.16 3.53
N HIS A 86 -13.18 14.32 3.95
CA HIS A 86 -12.82 14.23 5.37
C HIS A 86 -12.01 15.47 5.81
N GLY A 87 -12.25 15.89 7.06
CA GLY A 87 -11.55 17.02 7.65
C GLY A 87 -10.05 16.78 7.87
N LYS A 88 -9.29 17.86 8.06
CA LYS A 88 -7.82 17.82 8.28
C LYS A 88 -7.40 16.87 9.40
N ASN A 89 -8.17 16.81 10.48
CA ASN A 89 -7.87 15.93 11.63
C ASN A 89 -7.94 14.46 11.24
N LYS A 90 -8.98 14.05 10.50
CA LYS A 90 -9.12 12.67 10.01
C LYS A 90 -8.05 12.28 9.01
N ALA A 91 -7.66 13.21 8.13
CA ALA A 91 -6.54 12.98 7.22
C ALA A 91 -5.21 12.80 7.96
N ARG A 92 -4.95 13.61 9.00
CA ARG A 92 -3.77 13.49 9.86
C ARG A 92 -3.77 12.19 10.64
N GLU A 93 -4.91 11.81 11.22
CA GLU A 93 -5.10 10.55 11.94
C GLU A 93 -4.77 9.36 11.02
N ALA A 94 -5.33 9.31 9.80
CA ALA A 94 -5.04 8.24 8.85
C ALA A 94 -3.55 8.12 8.50
N ALA A 95 -2.87 9.26 8.25
CA ALA A 95 -1.43 9.25 7.97
C ALA A 95 -0.60 8.83 9.20
N TYR A 96 -1.01 9.26 10.40
CA TYR A 96 -0.36 8.90 11.66
C TYR A 96 -0.50 7.41 11.96
N GLU A 97 -1.71 6.86 11.88
CA GLU A 97 -1.97 5.42 12.11
C GLU A 97 -1.19 4.54 11.13
N ALA A 98 -1.05 4.96 9.86
CA ALA A 98 -0.23 4.24 8.89
C ALA A 98 1.26 4.23 9.27
N ALA A 99 1.80 5.36 9.74
CA ALA A 99 3.19 5.46 10.19
C ALA A 99 3.44 4.66 11.47
N VAL A 100 2.51 4.70 12.44
CA VAL A 100 2.58 3.91 13.68
C VAL A 100 2.52 2.42 13.36
N SER A 101 1.58 1.99 12.52
CA SER A 101 1.48 0.60 12.09
C SER A 101 2.76 0.12 11.40
N TYR A 102 3.38 0.95 10.55
CA TYR A 102 4.68 0.62 9.96
C TYR A 102 5.77 0.43 11.03
N GLN A 103 5.85 1.35 12.00
CA GLN A 103 6.82 1.29 13.09
C GLN A 103 6.64 0.02 13.95
N GLU A 104 5.41 -0.27 14.37
CA GLU A 104 5.08 -1.42 15.21
C GLU A 104 5.37 -2.74 14.50
N ASN A 105 4.99 -2.85 13.23
CA ASN A 105 5.27 -4.06 12.45
C ASN A 105 6.77 -4.21 12.17
N MET A 106 7.50 -3.13 11.89
CA MET A 106 8.96 -3.20 11.74
C MET A 106 9.66 -3.67 13.03
N ALA A 107 9.22 -3.15 14.19
CA ALA A 107 9.74 -3.59 15.49
C ALA A 107 9.42 -5.07 15.77
N LYS A 108 8.22 -5.54 15.40
CA LYS A 108 7.85 -6.96 15.45
C LYS A 108 8.75 -7.79 14.53
N TYR A 109 8.89 -7.39 13.26
CA TYR A 109 9.63 -8.14 12.25
C TYR A 109 11.13 -8.23 12.58
N ALA A 110 11.70 -7.21 13.19
CA ALA A 110 13.10 -7.23 13.64
C ALA A 110 13.41 -8.34 14.67
N LEU A 111 12.38 -8.89 15.34
CA LEU A 111 12.51 -9.94 16.36
C LEU A 111 12.08 -11.33 15.85
N MET A 112 11.63 -11.45 14.61
CA MET A 112 11.13 -12.70 14.05
C MET A 112 12.25 -13.52 13.40
N GLU A 113 12.10 -14.85 13.39
CA GLU A 113 12.99 -15.71 12.62
C GLU A 113 12.77 -15.49 11.11
N PRO A 114 13.80 -15.70 10.26
CA PRO A 114 13.68 -15.47 8.83
C PRO A 114 12.51 -16.22 8.17
N LEU A 115 12.22 -17.45 8.63
CA LEU A 115 11.13 -18.26 8.10
C LEU A 115 9.76 -17.71 8.52
N ASP A 116 9.65 -17.19 9.74
CA ASP A 116 8.40 -16.57 10.22
C ASP A 116 8.09 -15.30 9.44
N ILE A 117 9.11 -14.47 9.17
CA ILE A 117 8.96 -13.27 8.32
C ILE A 117 8.49 -13.66 6.92
N TRP A 118 9.06 -14.73 6.36
CA TRP A 118 8.69 -15.23 5.03
C TRP A 118 7.22 -15.68 4.94
N TYR A 119 6.64 -16.17 6.05
CA TYR A 119 5.25 -16.61 6.11
C TYR A 119 4.28 -15.57 6.68
N GLU A 120 4.77 -14.44 7.21
CA GLU A 120 3.91 -13.34 7.65
C GLU A 120 3.16 -12.77 6.44
N ARG A 121 1.83 -12.76 6.53
CA ARG A 121 0.95 -12.30 5.46
C ARG A 121 -0.24 -11.55 6.05
N ILE A 122 -0.73 -10.58 5.29
CA ILE A 122 -2.01 -9.93 5.59
C ILE A 122 -3.10 -10.66 4.78
N THR A 123 -3.80 -11.57 5.46
CA THR A 123 -4.95 -12.25 4.86
C THR A 123 -6.20 -11.39 4.96
N PHE A 124 -7.15 -11.64 4.06
CA PHE A 124 -8.44 -10.96 4.11
C PHE A 124 -9.27 -11.31 5.36
N ASP A 125 -9.14 -12.52 5.90
CA ASP A 125 -9.78 -12.90 7.15
C ASP A 125 -9.27 -12.04 8.31
N ARG A 126 -7.94 -11.85 8.39
CA ARG A 126 -7.33 -10.93 9.37
C ARG A 126 -7.83 -9.50 9.18
N LEU A 127 -7.98 -9.02 7.95
CA LEU A 127 -8.55 -7.69 7.68
C LEU A 127 -10.00 -7.56 8.19
N ILE A 128 -10.82 -8.59 8.01
CA ILE A 128 -12.21 -8.59 8.53
C ILE A 128 -12.22 -8.54 10.06
N GLU A 129 -11.34 -9.31 10.71
CA GLU A 129 -11.23 -9.38 12.18
C GLU A 129 -10.85 -8.04 12.79
N ILE A 130 -9.83 -7.37 12.24
CA ILE A 130 -9.34 -6.09 12.77
C ILE A 130 -10.25 -4.90 12.40
N THR A 131 -11.13 -5.07 11.41
CA THR A 131 -12.05 -4.00 11.01
C THR A 131 -13.24 -3.95 11.96
N THR A 132 -13.36 -2.87 12.72
CA THR A 132 -14.37 -2.71 13.77
C THR A 132 -15.72 -2.19 13.28
N THR A 133 -15.76 -1.50 12.13
CA THR A 133 -16.98 -0.89 11.61
C THR A 133 -17.70 -1.78 10.60
N ASP A 134 -19.03 -1.84 10.65
CA ASP A 134 -19.83 -2.59 9.68
C ASP A 134 -19.61 -2.12 8.24
N THR A 135 -19.47 -0.80 8.05
CA THR A 135 -19.15 -0.21 6.75
C THR A 135 -17.78 -0.67 6.26
N GLY A 136 -16.75 -0.64 7.12
CA GLY A 136 -15.42 -1.14 6.79
C GLY A 136 -15.45 -2.63 6.43
N ARG A 137 -16.15 -3.45 7.21
CA ARG A 137 -16.30 -4.89 6.92
C ARG A 137 -16.96 -5.14 5.57
N LYS A 138 -17.98 -4.35 5.20
CA LYS A 138 -18.60 -4.42 3.86
C LYS A 138 -17.61 -4.05 2.76
N LEU A 139 -16.77 -3.02 2.96
CA LEU A 139 -15.74 -2.63 2.00
C LEU A 139 -14.68 -3.71 1.81
N VAL A 140 -14.19 -4.30 2.91
CA VAL A 140 -13.24 -5.43 2.86
C VAL A 140 -13.86 -6.62 2.12
N LYS A 141 -15.11 -6.98 2.40
CA LYS A 141 -15.82 -8.05 1.67
C LYS A 141 -15.97 -7.76 0.18
N ALA A 142 -16.30 -6.52 -0.19
CA ALA A 142 -16.35 -6.13 -1.61
C ALA A 142 -14.97 -6.21 -2.28
N ALA A 143 -13.90 -5.87 -1.56
CA ALA A 143 -12.53 -6.02 -2.05
C ALA A 143 -12.14 -7.50 -2.25
N ILE A 144 -12.56 -8.40 -1.35
CA ILE A 144 -12.40 -9.86 -1.47
C ILE A 144 -13.05 -10.38 -2.75
N GLU A 145 -14.32 -10.04 -2.99
CA GLU A 145 -15.06 -10.46 -4.17
C GLU A 145 -14.40 -9.99 -5.47
N LYS A 146 -13.84 -8.77 -5.46
CA LYS A 146 -13.10 -8.22 -6.60
C LYS A 146 -11.75 -8.92 -6.80
N ALA A 147 -11.03 -9.22 -5.73
CA ALA A 147 -9.74 -9.89 -5.75
C ALA A 147 -9.86 -11.33 -6.26
N GLY A 148 -10.90 -12.06 -5.87
CA GLY A 148 -11.14 -13.43 -6.36
C GLY A 148 -11.37 -13.54 -7.87
N ARG A 149 -11.68 -12.43 -8.56
CA ARG A 149 -11.79 -12.36 -10.02
C ARG A 149 -10.44 -12.13 -10.70
N ARG A 150 -9.48 -11.53 -9.99
CA ARG A 150 -8.12 -11.25 -10.47
C ARG A 150 -7.23 -12.46 -10.22
N THR A 151 -7.20 -13.37 -11.19
CA THR A 151 -6.38 -14.59 -11.12
C THR A 151 -5.03 -14.37 -11.81
N ALA A 152 -4.02 -15.20 -11.50
CA ALA A 152 -2.74 -15.20 -12.20
C ALA A 152 -2.86 -15.37 -13.73
N ALA A 153 -4.00 -15.86 -14.23
CA ALA A 153 -4.30 -15.92 -15.66
C ALA A 153 -4.51 -14.53 -16.31
N GLU A 154 -4.87 -13.48 -15.54
CA GLU A 154 -4.88 -12.10 -16.04
C GLU A 154 -3.48 -11.48 -16.14
N LEU A 155 -2.47 -12.07 -15.46
CA LEU A 155 -1.06 -11.67 -15.51
C LEU A 155 -0.27 -12.36 -16.63
N LEU A 156 -0.86 -13.37 -17.28
CA LEU A 156 -0.30 -13.87 -18.54
C LEU A 156 -0.37 -12.72 -19.56
N PRO A 157 0.69 -12.49 -20.34
CA PRO A 157 0.70 -11.37 -21.25
C PRO A 157 -0.49 -11.48 -22.20
N LYS A 158 -1.20 -10.38 -22.41
CA LYS A 158 -1.96 -10.14 -23.65
C LYS A 158 -1.00 -10.03 -24.85
N LEU A 159 -0.05 -10.94 -24.97
CA LEU A 159 0.75 -11.20 -26.16
C LEU A 159 0.03 -12.30 -26.96
N GLY A 160 -1.23 -12.00 -27.30
CA GLY A 160 -1.92 -12.65 -28.40
C GLY A 160 -1.99 -11.60 -29.51
N VAL A 161 -1.28 -11.90 -30.59
CA VAL A 161 -1.17 -11.22 -31.90
C VAL A 161 -2.27 -10.19 -32.19
#